data_AF-A2I5Y8-F1
#
_entry.id   AF-A2I5Y8-F1
#
_cell.length_a   1.000
_cell.length_b   1.000
_cell.length_c   1.000
_cell.angle_alpha   90.00
_cell.angle_beta   90.00
_cell.angle_gamma   90.00
#
_symmetry.space_group_name_H-M   'P 1'
#
loop_
_entity.id
_entity.type
_entity.pdbx_description
1 polymer ?
#
loop_
_entity_poly.entity_id
_entity_poly.type
_entity_poly.pdbx_seq_one_letter_code
_entity_poly.pdbx_strand_id
1 'polypeptide(L)'
;MKLLLLCALVAAAAAWPNFGMMADSPGGASDAQKQHDVNSVLWKVYEDIRDPHLKQLSETFDPLSGHYDDDGVSAKRLMKELNDHRLLKQKHWFSLFNTKQRQEALMLYDVLEHSTDWETFAGNAAFFRVRMNEGEFVYAIYAAVIHSPLTQHVVLPPLYEVTPHLFTNSEVIQEAYKAKMTQTAAKIKSHFTGSKSNPEQRVAYFGEDIGMNTHHVTWHLEFPFWWDDAHENHHINRKGESFFWVHHQLTVRFDAERLSNYLDPVDELHWDDMIHEGFAPHTMYKYGGYFPSRPDNVNFETWTAW
;
A
#
# COMPACT_ATOMS: atom_id res chain seq x y z
N MET A 1 -41.77 -24.11 -41.16
CA MET A 1 -40.69 -23.09 -41.03
C MET A 1 -40.93 -22.08 -39.91
N LYS A 2 -42.13 -21.48 -39.78
CA LYS A 2 -42.42 -20.49 -38.71
C LYS A 2 -42.38 -21.05 -37.27
N LEU A 3 -42.74 -22.32 -37.06
CA LEU A 3 -42.72 -22.94 -35.72
C LEU A 3 -41.30 -23.25 -35.21
N LEU A 4 -40.40 -23.65 -36.10
CA LEU A 4 -38.99 -23.95 -35.77
C LEU A 4 -38.21 -22.68 -35.41
N LEU A 5 -38.52 -21.56 -36.08
CA LEU A 5 -37.97 -20.23 -35.74
C LEU A 5 -38.41 -19.75 -34.37
N LEU A 6 -39.65 -20.03 -33.96
CA LEU A 6 -40.16 -19.66 -32.64
C LEU A 6 -39.49 -20.49 -31.53
N CYS A 7 -39.34 -21.80 -31.73
CA CYS A 7 -38.64 -22.66 -30.78
C CYS A 7 -37.15 -22.32 -30.68
N ALA A 8 -36.51 -21.93 -31.78
CA ALA A 8 -35.12 -21.46 -31.78
C ALA A 8 -34.95 -20.12 -31.05
N LEU A 9 -35.92 -19.20 -31.16
CA LEU A 9 -35.92 -17.92 -30.42
C LEU A 9 -36.17 -18.12 -28.92
N VAL A 10 -37.06 -19.04 -28.53
CA VAL A 10 -37.30 -19.37 -27.12
C VAL A 10 -36.10 -20.11 -26.52
N ALA A 11 -35.48 -21.02 -27.28
CA ALA A 11 -34.24 -21.68 -26.86
C ALA A 11 -33.06 -20.69 -26.77
N ALA A 12 -32.96 -19.69 -27.66
CA ALA A 12 -31.95 -18.64 -27.56
C ALA A 12 -32.22 -17.64 -26.43
N ALA A 13 -33.48 -17.42 -26.05
CA ALA A 13 -33.83 -16.62 -24.86
C ALA A 13 -33.57 -17.38 -23.55
N ALA A 14 -33.71 -18.70 -23.54
CA ALA A 14 -33.40 -19.56 -22.40
C ALA A 14 -31.89 -19.93 -22.32
N ALA A 15 -31.16 -19.86 -23.44
CA ALA A 15 -29.72 -20.06 -23.55
C ALA A 15 -28.95 -18.74 -23.70
N TRP A 16 -29.61 -17.60 -23.50
CA TRP A 16 -28.89 -16.36 -23.24
C TRP A 16 -28.09 -16.63 -21.98
N PRO A 17 -26.76 -16.52 -21.99
CA PRO A 17 -26.01 -16.63 -20.75
C PRO A 17 -26.61 -15.57 -19.83
N ASN A 18 -27.23 -16.01 -18.74
CA ASN A 18 -27.20 -15.22 -17.53
C ASN A 18 -25.70 -14.96 -17.33
N PHE A 19 -25.22 -13.80 -17.77
CA PHE A 19 -24.11 -13.12 -17.13
C PHE A 19 -24.60 -12.72 -15.73
N GLY A 20 -25.07 -13.69 -14.94
CA GLY A 20 -24.95 -13.61 -13.52
C GLY A 20 -23.45 -13.49 -13.32
N MET A 21 -23.01 -12.32 -12.88
CA MET A 21 -21.73 -12.18 -12.21
C MET A 21 -21.68 -13.30 -11.19
N MET A 22 -21.01 -14.41 -11.53
CA MET A 22 -21.05 -15.61 -10.73
C MET A 22 -20.54 -15.24 -9.35
N ALA A 23 -21.42 -15.35 -8.35
CA ALA A 23 -21.10 -15.26 -6.93
C ALA A 23 -20.32 -16.50 -6.47
N ASP A 24 -19.47 -17.04 -7.34
CA ASP A 24 -18.67 -18.25 -7.10
C ASP A 24 -17.35 -17.92 -6.39
N SER A 25 -17.07 -16.63 -6.15
CA SER A 25 -15.92 -16.19 -5.36
C SER A 25 -16.24 -16.23 -3.85
N PRO A 26 -15.29 -16.61 -2.98
CA PRO A 26 -15.49 -16.63 -1.53
C PRO A 26 -16.09 -15.31 -1.00
N GLY A 27 -17.06 -15.38 -0.09
CA GLY A 27 -17.64 -14.17 0.54
C GLY A 27 -18.78 -13.47 -0.21
N GLY A 28 -19.37 -14.09 -1.24
CA GLY A 28 -20.69 -13.71 -1.77
C GLY A 28 -20.73 -12.55 -2.78
N ALA A 29 -19.58 -12.01 -3.18
CA ALA A 29 -19.46 -11.00 -4.24
C ALA A 29 -18.61 -11.53 -5.40
N SER A 30 -18.86 -11.07 -6.63
CA SER A 30 -18.03 -11.43 -7.80
C SER A 30 -16.66 -10.76 -7.73
N ASP A 31 -15.62 -11.40 -8.29
CA ASP A 31 -14.26 -10.81 -8.31
C ASP A 31 -14.22 -9.43 -8.99
N ALA A 32 -15.08 -9.19 -9.98
CA ALA A 32 -15.20 -7.89 -10.62
C ALA A 32 -15.68 -6.80 -9.65
N GLN A 33 -16.66 -7.12 -8.79
CA GLN A 33 -17.13 -6.21 -7.75
C GLN A 33 -16.01 -5.97 -6.72
N LYS A 34 -15.33 -7.03 -6.29
CA LYS A 34 -14.23 -6.92 -5.33
C LYS A 34 -13.11 -6.04 -5.84
N GLN A 35 -12.71 -6.26 -7.09
CA GLN A 35 -11.68 -5.47 -7.78
C GLN A 35 -12.10 -4.00 -7.90
N HIS A 36 -13.35 -3.75 -8.25
CA HIS A 36 -13.90 -2.39 -8.35
C HIS A 36 -13.85 -1.67 -7.00
N ASP A 37 -14.28 -2.34 -5.93
CA ASP A 37 -14.36 -1.74 -4.60
C ASP A 37 -12.96 -1.43 -4.05
N VAL A 38 -12.01 -2.37 -4.17
CA VAL A 38 -10.61 -2.15 -3.74
C VAL A 38 -9.96 -0.99 -4.50
N ASN A 39 -10.13 -0.94 -5.83
CA ASN A 39 -9.63 0.19 -6.62
C ASN A 39 -10.29 1.52 -6.21
N SER A 40 -11.59 1.50 -5.92
CA SER A 40 -12.35 2.69 -5.58
C SER A 40 -12.00 3.25 -4.19
N VAL A 41 -11.75 2.39 -3.20
CA VAL A 41 -11.29 2.85 -1.87
C VAL A 41 -9.85 3.34 -1.91
N LEU A 42 -8.98 2.78 -2.75
CA LEU A 42 -7.60 3.24 -2.91
C LEU A 42 -7.47 4.47 -3.82
N TRP A 43 -8.47 4.74 -4.65
CA TRP A 43 -8.44 5.89 -5.55
C TRP A 43 -8.47 7.20 -4.77
N LYS A 44 -7.45 8.03 -4.99
CA LYS A 44 -7.31 9.37 -4.40
C LYS A 44 -7.57 9.34 -2.89
N VAL A 45 -6.79 8.54 -2.17
CA VAL A 45 -7.00 8.29 -0.74
C VAL A 45 -7.08 9.56 0.14
N TYR A 46 -6.46 10.66 -0.29
CA TYR A 46 -6.50 11.96 0.39
C TYR A 46 -7.76 12.80 0.10
N GLU A 47 -8.69 12.31 -0.72
CA GLU A 47 -9.98 12.92 -1.06
C GLU A 47 -11.15 12.03 -0.60
N ASP A 48 -12.36 12.60 -0.55
CA ASP A 48 -13.59 11.86 -0.24
C ASP A 48 -13.82 10.67 -1.20
N ILE A 49 -14.53 9.65 -0.71
CA ILE A 49 -14.94 8.51 -1.53
C ILE A 49 -15.84 9.01 -2.65
N ARG A 50 -15.50 8.62 -3.89
CA ARG A 50 -16.22 9.03 -5.09
C ARG A 50 -17.23 8.00 -5.57
N ASP A 51 -16.99 6.73 -5.29
CA ASP A 51 -17.95 5.68 -5.57
C ASP A 51 -19.20 5.85 -4.67
N PRO A 52 -20.41 5.96 -5.25
CA PRO A 52 -21.62 6.21 -4.46
C PRO A 52 -21.95 5.10 -3.48
N HIS A 53 -21.68 3.83 -3.83
CA HIS A 53 -22.00 2.68 -3.00
C HIS A 53 -21.08 2.63 -1.77
N LEU A 54 -19.77 2.73 -1.98
CA LEU A 54 -18.79 2.79 -0.89
C LEU A 54 -18.95 4.05 -0.04
N LYS A 55 -19.35 5.18 -0.65
CA LYS A 55 -19.69 6.38 0.13
C LYS A 55 -20.86 6.13 1.07
N GLN A 56 -21.94 5.52 0.57
CA GLN A 56 -23.08 5.14 1.40
C GLN A 56 -22.65 4.18 2.52
N LEU A 57 -21.87 3.13 2.20
CA LEU A 57 -21.33 2.20 3.20
C LEU A 57 -20.51 2.92 4.27
N SER A 58 -19.68 3.90 3.90
CA SER A 58 -18.89 4.67 4.88
C SER A 58 -19.74 5.42 5.91
N GLU A 59 -21.00 5.71 5.57
CA GLU A 59 -21.96 6.43 6.43
C GLU A 59 -22.87 5.45 7.19
N THR A 60 -23.28 4.35 6.57
CA THR A 60 -24.34 3.47 7.12
C THR A 60 -23.84 2.17 7.72
N PHE A 61 -22.64 1.70 7.36
CA PHE A 61 -22.11 0.44 7.86
C PHE A 61 -21.72 0.57 9.35
N ASP A 62 -22.13 -0.41 10.16
CA ASP A 62 -21.72 -0.54 11.55
C ASP A 62 -20.71 -1.69 11.68
N PRO A 63 -19.42 -1.40 11.94
CA PRO A 63 -18.41 -2.44 12.16
C PRO A 63 -18.77 -3.43 13.25
N LEU A 64 -19.60 -3.06 14.23
CA LEU A 64 -19.99 -3.95 15.33
C LEU A 64 -21.07 -4.97 14.95
N SER A 65 -21.76 -4.77 13.82
CA SER A 65 -22.77 -5.71 13.30
C SER A 65 -22.27 -6.61 12.16
N GLY A 66 -20.99 -6.47 11.77
CA GLY A 66 -20.38 -7.27 10.71
C GLY A 66 -20.21 -8.76 11.09
N HIS A 67 -19.89 -9.58 10.09
CA HIS A 67 -19.64 -11.01 10.28
C HIS A 67 -18.14 -11.30 10.31
N TYR A 68 -17.69 -11.88 11.43
CA TYR A 68 -16.28 -12.14 11.70
C TYR A 68 -16.06 -13.56 12.23
N ASP A 69 -14.89 -14.14 11.97
CA ASP A 69 -14.48 -15.43 12.52
C ASP A 69 -13.90 -15.33 13.96
N ASP A 70 -13.61 -14.11 14.42
CA ASP A 70 -13.12 -13.80 15.77
C ASP A 70 -14.21 -13.29 16.74
N ASP A 71 -15.48 -13.52 16.42
CA ASP A 71 -16.65 -12.99 17.15
C ASP A 71 -16.65 -11.44 17.29
N GLY A 72 -16.03 -10.75 16.33
CA GLY A 72 -15.93 -9.29 16.24
C GLY A 72 -15.02 -8.66 17.29
N VAL A 73 -14.07 -9.41 17.84
CA VAL A 73 -13.12 -8.93 18.86
C VAL A 73 -12.25 -7.80 18.30
N SER A 74 -11.69 -7.98 17.11
CA SER A 74 -10.92 -7.00 16.35
C SER A 74 -11.74 -5.72 16.11
N ALA A 75 -12.98 -5.86 15.61
CA ALA A 75 -13.86 -4.72 15.33
C ALA A 75 -14.20 -3.93 16.60
N LYS A 76 -14.54 -4.61 17.70
CA LYS A 76 -14.79 -3.97 19.01
C LYS A 76 -13.56 -3.22 19.51
N ARG A 77 -12.36 -3.78 19.35
CA ARG A 77 -11.09 -3.14 19.75
C ARG A 77 -10.84 -1.87 18.96
N LEU A 78 -10.87 -1.93 17.64
CA LEU A 78 -10.62 -0.76 16.79
C LEU A 78 -11.68 0.33 17.00
N MET A 79 -12.96 -0.06 17.09
CA MET A 79 -14.05 0.88 17.38
C MET A 79 -13.88 1.57 18.74
N LYS A 80 -13.37 0.87 19.75
CA LYS A 80 -13.04 1.47 21.04
C LYS A 80 -11.94 2.53 20.92
N GLU A 81 -10.85 2.23 20.22
CA GLU A 81 -9.75 3.19 20.00
C GLU A 81 -10.21 4.43 19.20
N LEU A 82 -11.06 4.21 18.20
CA LEU A 82 -11.68 5.28 17.41
C LEU A 82 -12.58 6.18 18.28
N ASN A 83 -13.49 5.58 19.05
CA ASN A 83 -14.43 6.32 19.92
C ASN A 83 -13.71 7.07 21.04
N ASP A 84 -12.60 6.51 21.54
CA ASP A 84 -11.77 7.15 22.57
C ASP A 84 -10.79 8.19 21.97
N HIS A 85 -10.84 8.45 20.65
CA HIS A 85 -9.97 9.39 19.93
C HIS A 85 -8.46 9.13 20.11
N ARG A 86 -8.05 7.84 20.19
CA ARG A 86 -6.65 7.46 20.42
C ARG A 86 -5.83 7.20 19.16
N LEU A 87 -6.52 6.96 18.03
CA LEU A 87 -5.93 6.75 16.71
C LEU A 87 -5.19 7.98 16.17
N LEU A 88 -4.24 7.75 15.28
CA LEU A 88 -3.52 8.79 14.55
C LEU A 88 -4.50 9.67 13.78
N LYS A 89 -4.27 10.98 13.87
CA LYS A 89 -5.10 11.95 13.15
C LYS A 89 -4.91 11.80 11.65
N GLN A 90 -5.99 12.00 10.91
CA GLN A 90 -5.94 12.23 9.47
C GLN A 90 -5.01 13.40 9.13
N LYS A 91 -4.46 13.39 7.93
CA LYS A 91 -3.51 14.40 7.43
C LYS A 91 -2.23 14.51 8.26
N HIS A 92 -1.76 13.37 8.76
CA HIS A 92 -0.45 13.22 9.38
C HIS A 92 0.37 12.18 8.62
N TRP A 93 1.70 12.27 8.64
CA TRP A 93 2.54 11.24 8.05
C TRP A 93 2.47 9.94 8.85
N PHE A 94 2.52 8.82 8.14
CA PHE A 94 2.53 7.47 8.68
C PHE A 94 3.90 6.82 8.42
N SER A 95 4.37 6.05 9.38
CA SER A 95 5.56 5.19 9.29
C SER A 95 5.28 3.87 9.99
N LEU A 96 5.42 2.79 9.24
CA LEU A 96 5.31 1.41 9.76
C LEU A 96 6.35 1.12 10.86
N PHE A 97 7.45 1.88 10.90
CA PHE A 97 8.49 1.72 11.93
C PHE A 97 8.13 2.41 13.25
N ASN A 98 7.18 3.35 13.26
CA ASN A 98 6.63 3.86 14.51
C ASN A 98 5.71 2.82 15.15
N THR A 99 6.04 2.36 16.36
CA THR A 99 5.30 1.29 17.03
C THR A 99 3.82 1.60 17.23
N LYS A 100 3.47 2.84 17.59
CA LYS A 100 2.07 3.22 17.84
C LYS A 100 1.28 3.23 16.53
N GLN A 101 1.80 3.91 15.50
CA GLN A 101 1.15 3.98 14.19
C GLN A 101 1.01 2.59 13.55
N ARG A 102 2.04 1.74 13.67
CA ARG A 102 1.97 0.34 13.23
C ARG A 102 0.84 -0.41 13.92
N GLN A 103 0.74 -0.33 15.25
CA GLN A 103 -0.32 -1.01 15.98
C GLN A 103 -1.71 -0.55 15.54
N GLU A 104 -1.90 0.72 15.25
CA GLU A 104 -3.17 1.28 14.77
C GLU A 104 -3.51 0.79 13.36
N ALA A 105 -2.56 0.76 12.44
CA ALA A 105 -2.74 0.16 11.12
C ALA A 105 -3.07 -1.34 11.22
N LEU A 106 -2.40 -2.08 12.11
CA LEU A 106 -2.65 -3.50 12.31
C LEU A 106 -4.03 -3.79 12.90
N MET A 107 -4.57 -2.91 13.75
CA MET A 107 -5.95 -3.07 14.22
C MET A 107 -6.97 -3.03 13.06
N LEU A 108 -6.73 -2.24 12.01
CA LEU A 108 -7.59 -2.25 10.82
C LEU A 108 -7.33 -3.50 9.96
N TYR A 109 -6.07 -3.91 9.82
CA TYR A 109 -5.74 -5.16 9.14
C TYR A 109 -6.46 -6.35 9.80
N ASP A 110 -6.42 -6.49 11.14
CA ASP A 110 -7.10 -7.55 11.89
C ASP A 110 -8.60 -7.57 11.59
N VAL A 111 -9.26 -6.40 11.57
CA VAL A 111 -10.70 -6.29 11.26
C VAL A 111 -11.02 -6.79 9.85
N LEU A 112 -10.17 -6.46 8.88
CA LEU A 112 -10.35 -6.87 7.49
C LEU A 112 -10.06 -8.35 7.30
N GLU A 113 -9.01 -8.88 7.93
CA GLU A 113 -8.61 -10.28 7.84
C GLU A 113 -9.63 -11.21 8.49
N HIS A 114 -10.22 -10.79 9.61
CA HIS A 114 -11.28 -11.55 10.29
C HIS A 114 -12.67 -11.42 9.65
N SER A 115 -12.84 -10.57 8.62
CA SER A 115 -14.13 -10.44 7.91
C SER A 115 -14.43 -11.73 7.13
N THR A 116 -15.62 -12.33 7.33
CA THR A 116 -15.97 -13.62 6.69
C THR A 116 -16.72 -13.49 5.37
N ASP A 117 -17.24 -12.30 5.05
CA ASP A 117 -17.91 -12.00 3.79
C ASP A 117 -17.49 -10.64 3.22
N TRP A 118 -17.81 -10.44 1.94
CA TRP A 118 -17.42 -9.24 1.22
C TRP A 118 -18.15 -7.99 1.73
N GLU A 119 -19.40 -8.12 2.16
CA GLU A 119 -20.17 -6.99 2.70
C GLU A 119 -19.49 -6.41 3.93
N THR A 120 -19.02 -7.27 4.84
CA THR A 120 -18.28 -6.89 6.03
C THR A 120 -16.91 -6.30 5.68
N PHE A 121 -16.16 -6.93 4.77
CA PHE A 121 -14.85 -6.44 4.33
C PHE A 121 -14.95 -5.04 3.68
N ALA A 122 -15.82 -4.90 2.68
CA ALA A 122 -16.01 -3.64 1.95
C ALA A 122 -16.63 -2.56 2.84
N GLY A 123 -17.55 -2.93 3.73
CA GLY A 123 -18.14 -2.05 4.73
C GLY A 123 -17.10 -1.47 5.69
N ASN A 124 -16.23 -2.31 6.26
CA ASN A 124 -15.12 -1.89 7.11
C ASN A 124 -14.13 -1.00 6.34
N ALA A 125 -13.72 -1.41 5.13
CA ALA A 125 -12.84 -0.62 4.29
C ALA A 125 -13.40 0.78 4.02
N ALA A 126 -14.67 0.89 3.65
CA ALA A 126 -15.34 2.17 3.43
C ALA A 126 -15.47 3.00 4.71
N PHE A 127 -15.86 2.37 5.83
CA PHE A 127 -16.06 3.03 7.12
C PHE A 127 -14.77 3.62 7.67
N PHE A 128 -13.67 2.85 7.66
CA PHE A 128 -12.38 3.31 8.20
C PHE A 128 -11.61 4.21 7.24
N ARG A 129 -11.81 4.12 5.92
CA ARG A 129 -11.20 5.04 4.93
C ARG A 129 -11.43 6.51 5.28
N VAL A 130 -12.63 6.85 5.76
CA VAL A 130 -12.99 8.24 6.08
C VAL A 130 -12.69 8.64 7.52
N ARG A 131 -12.21 7.72 8.38
CA ARG A 131 -12.03 7.93 9.82
C ARG A 131 -10.60 7.70 10.34
N MET A 132 -9.79 6.92 9.62
CA MET A 132 -8.39 6.66 9.98
C MET A 132 -7.42 7.50 9.15
N ASN A 133 -6.17 7.55 9.61
CA ASN A 133 -5.08 8.14 8.85
C ASN A 133 -4.93 7.46 7.48
N GLU A 134 -4.69 8.25 6.43
CA GLU A 134 -4.66 7.78 5.06
C GLU A 134 -3.53 6.77 4.80
N GLY A 135 -2.39 6.92 5.48
CA GLY A 135 -1.26 6.00 5.37
C GLY A 135 -1.51 4.68 6.10
N GLU A 136 -2.09 4.73 7.30
CA GLU A 136 -2.51 3.52 8.06
C GLU A 136 -3.54 2.72 7.27
N PHE A 137 -4.53 3.41 6.69
CA PHE A 137 -5.56 2.82 5.85
C PHE A 137 -4.96 2.12 4.62
N VAL A 138 -4.09 2.80 3.86
CA VAL A 138 -3.44 2.21 2.68
C VAL A 138 -2.65 0.98 3.08
N TYR A 139 -1.86 1.06 4.16
CA TYR A 139 -1.08 -0.08 4.61
C TYR A 139 -1.96 -1.29 4.96
N ALA A 140 -2.99 -1.08 5.77
CA ALA A 140 -3.91 -2.14 6.20
C ALA A 140 -4.64 -2.79 5.04
N ILE A 141 -5.15 -2.00 4.07
CA ILE A 141 -5.84 -2.53 2.90
C ILE A 141 -4.90 -3.34 2.01
N TYR A 142 -3.67 -2.86 1.77
CA TYR A 142 -2.70 -3.60 0.97
C TYR A 142 -2.34 -4.93 1.64
N ALA A 143 -2.06 -4.93 2.95
CA ALA A 143 -1.77 -6.14 3.69
C ALA A 143 -2.95 -7.13 3.66
N ALA A 144 -4.16 -6.65 3.96
CA ALA A 144 -5.35 -7.49 3.99
C ALA A 144 -5.69 -8.08 2.60
N VAL A 145 -5.57 -7.30 1.52
CA VAL A 145 -5.85 -7.80 0.16
C VAL A 145 -4.85 -8.87 -0.28
N ILE A 146 -3.60 -8.79 0.16
CA ILE A 146 -2.56 -9.79 -0.17
C ILE A 146 -2.82 -11.12 0.54
N HIS A 147 -3.25 -11.08 1.80
CA HIS A 147 -3.31 -12.28 2.65
C HIS A 147 -4.72 -12.88 2.77
N SER A 148 -5.77 -12.07 2.65
CA SER A 148 -7.14 -12.52 2.89
C SER A 148 -7.62 -13.51 1.82
N PRO A 149 -8.29 -14.61 2.22
CA PRO A 149 -8.93 -15.52 1.28
C PRO A 149 -10.08 -14.86 0.49
N LEU A 150 -10.65 -13.76 1.00
CA LEU A 150 -11.71 -13.03 0.31
C LEU A 150 -11.22 -12.35 -0.98
N THR A 151 -9.91 -12.11 -1.11
CA THR A 151 -9.31 -11.28 -2.16
C THR A 151 -8.36 -12.03 -3.10
N GLN A 152 -8.42 -13.37 -3.15
CA GLN A 152 -7.52 -14.25 -3.91
C GLN A 152 -7.34 -13.92 -5.42
N HIS A 153 -8.23 -13.11 -6.01
CA HIS A 153 -8.18 -12.68 -7.42
C HIS A 153 -8.21 -11.16 -7.61
N VAL A 154 -8.06 -10.40 -6.53
CA VAL A 154 -7.99 -8.95 -6.58
C VAL A 154 -6.55 -8.51 -6.81
N VAL A 155 -6.34 -7.68 -7.83
CA VAL A 155 -5.05 -7.09 -8.15
C VAL A 155 -4.99 -5.71 -7.52
N LEU A 156 -3.97 -5.48 -6.68
CA LEU A 156 -3.72 -4.16 -6.11
C LEU A 156 -3.17 -3.19 -7.16
N PRO A 157 -3.59 -1.91 -7.15
CA PRO A 157 -2.93 -0.90 -7.96
C PRO A 157 -1.48 -0.71 -7.49
N PRO A 158 -0.57 -0.27 -8.36
CA PRO A 158 0.79 0.03 -7.93
C PRO A 158 0.84 1.16 -6.90
N LEU A 159 1.68 1.04 -5.88
CA LEU A 159 1.76 2.02 -4.79
C LEU A 159 2.20 3.41 -5.25
N TYR A 160 2.97 3.52 -6.34
CA TYR A 160 3.33 4.82 -6.94
C TYR A 160 2.14 5.56 -7.56
N GLU A 161 1.04 4.87 -7.89
CA GLU A 161 -0.21 5.52 -8.33
C GLU A 161 -1.07 5.98 -7.14
N VAL A 162 -1.03 5.23 -6.04
CA VAL A 162 -1.82 5.53 -4.83
C VAL A 162 -1.14 6.60 -3.97
N THR A 163 0.18 6.51 -3.80
CA THR A 163 1.01 7.36 -2.94
C THR A 163 2.20 7.98 -3.69
N PRO A 164 1.97 8.77 -4.76
CA PRO A 164 3.03 9.26 -5.64
C PRO A 164 4.11 10.09 -4.92
N HIS A 165 3.77 10.71 -3.79
CA HIS A 165 4.68 11.45 -2.91
C HIS A 165 5.90 10.65 -2.45
N LEU A 166 5.81 9.33 -2.39
CA LEU A 166 6.90 8.45 -1.94
C LEU A 166 7.77 7.92 -3.08
N PHE A 167 7.39 8.16 -4.33
CA PHE A 167 8.00 7.57 -5.53
C PHE A 167 8.48 8.62 -6.54
N THR A 168 8.43 9.90 -6.19
CA THR A 168 8.89 10.98 -7.05
C THR A 168 9.39 12.17 -6.24
N ASN A 169 10.18 13.01 -6.90
CA ASN A 169 10.82 14.14 -6.26
C ASN A 169 9.80 15.25 -5.96
N SER A 170 10.08 16.01 -4.92
CA SER A 170 9.24 17.11 -4.45
C SER A 170 9.01 18.16 -5.54
N GLU A 171 9.99 18.43 -6.40
CA GLU A 171 9.88 19.37 -7.51
C GLU A 171 8.77 18.95 -8.49
N VAL A 172 8.69 17.64 -8.80
CA VAL A 172 7.63 17.07 -9.66
C VAL A 172 6.26 17.23 -8.99
N ILE A 173 6.17 16.96 -7.68
CA ILE A 173 4.93 17.15 -6.91
C ILE A 173 4.48 18.61 -6.92
N GLN A 174 5.41 19.56 -6.72
CA GLN A 174 5.10 21.00 -6.74
C GLN A 174 4.64 21.47 -8.11
N GLU A 175 5.27 20.99 -9.20
CA GLU A 175 4.81 21.26 -10.56
C GLU A 175 3.41 20.70 -10.82
N ALA A 176 3.11 19.50 -10.31
CA ALA A 176 1.79 18.90 -10.43
C ALA A 176 0.72 19.71 -9.68
N TYR A 177 1.05 20.25 -8.51
CA TYR A 177 0.17 21.14 -7.76
C TYR A 177 -0.07 22.46 -8.48
N LYS A 178 0.98 23.08 -9.03
CA LYS A 178 0.87 24.27 -9.85
C LYS A 178 -0.06 24.03 -11.05
N ALA A 179 0.16 22.94 -11.79
CA ALA A 179 -0.66 22.55 -12.94
C ALA A 179 -2.14 22.35 -12.55
N LYS A 180 -2.40 21.73 -11.40
CA LYS A 180 -3.77 21.55 -10.88
C LYS A 180 -4.42 22.89 -10.52
N MET A 181 -3.69 23.79 -9.86
CA MET A 181 -4.17 25.12 -9.48
C MET A 181 -4.47 26.01 -10.69
N THR A 182 -3.65 25.93 -11.75
CA THR A 182 -3.85 26.68 -13.00
C THR A 182 -4.78 25.96 -13.99
N GLN A 183 -5.37 24.82 -13.60
CA GLN A 183 -6.22 23.99 -14.45
C GLN A 183 -5.59 23.65 -15.81
N THR A 184 -4.26 23.48 -15.84
CA THR A 184 -3.49 23.21 -17.06
C THR A 184 -3.02 21.76 -17.04
N ALA A 185 -3.36 20.99 -18.06
CA ALA A 185 -2.81 19.64 -18.19
C ALA A 185 -1.29 19.73 -18.41
N ALA A 186 -0.52 19.01 -17.59
CA ALA A 186 0.94 19.02 -17.65
C ALA A 186 1.47 17.59 -17.79
N LYS A 187 2.51 17.44 -18.61
CA LYS A 187 3.40 16.26 -18.61
C LYS A 187 4.70 16.71 -17.97
N ILE A 188 4.97 16.24 -16.76
CA ILE A 188 6.11 16.66 -15.97
C ILE A 188 7.21 15.62 -16.15
N LYS A 189 8.41 16.07 -16.51
CA LYS A 189 9.56 15.18 -16.66
C LYS A 189 10.20 14.99 -15.28
N SER A 190 10.28 13.74 -14.83
CA SER A 190 11.04 13.39 -13.64
C SER A 190 12.51 13.18 -13.97
N HIS A 191 13.37 13.47 -13.00
CA HIS A 191 14.80 13.26 -13.05
C HIS A 191 15.23 12.56 -11.76
N PHE A 192 16.24 11.70 -11.82
CA PHE A 192 16.80 11.11 -10.60
C PHE A 192 17.55 12.15 -9.78
N THR A 193 17.57 12.00 -8.46
CA THR A 193 18.44 12.80 -7.61
C THR A 193 19.87 12.40 -7.96
N GLY A 194 20.72 13.40 -8.19
CA GLY A 194 22.05 13.10 -8.72
C GLY A 194 22.96 14.31 -8.69
N SER A 195 24.02 14.22 -7.90
CA SER A 195 25.10 15.20 -7.88
C SER A 195 26.37 14.60 -8.45
N LYS A 196 27.13 15.40 -9.21
CA LYS A 196 28.48 15.01 -9.68
C LYS A 196 29.49 14.88 -8.53
N SER A 197 29.22 15.50 -7.38
CA SER A 197 30.15 15.53 -6.24
C SER A 197 30.14 14.24 -5.43
N ASN A 198 29.00 13.54 -5.36
CA ASN A 198 28.88 12.29 -4.60
C ASN A 198 28.89 11.11 -5.58
N PRO A 199 29.92 10.24 -5.56
CA PRO A 199 30.02 9.10 -6.46
C PRO A 199 28.86 8.10 -6.32
N GLU A 200 28.26 7.97 -5.13
CA GLU A 200 27.10 7.10 -4.87
C GLU A 200 25.89 7.45 -5.75
N GLN A 201 25.81 8.69 -6.21
CA GLN A 201 24.73 9.16 -7.06
C GLN A 201 24.78 8.63 -8.49
N ARG A 202 25.88 7.96 -8.90
CA ARG A 202 25.95 7.32 -10.23
C ARG A 202 24.95 6.18 -10.39
N VAL A 203 24.56 5.53 -9.28
CA VAL A 203 23.57 4.45 -9.26
C VAL A 203 22.18 4.93 -8.81
N ALA A 204 21.95 6.24 -8.76
CA ALA A 204 20.66 6.80 -8.35
C ALA A 204 19.50 6.31 -9.22
N TYR A 205 19.73 6.11 -10.53
CA TYR A 205 18.70 5.55 -11.42
C TYR A 205 18.20 4.17 -11.00
N PHE A 206 19.01 3.40 -10.28
CA PHE A 206 18.62 2.09 -9.75
C PHE A 206 17.96 2.24 -8.37
N GLY A 207 18.55 3.06 -7.49
CA GLY A 207 18.02 3.29 -6.13
C GLY A 207 16.68 4.02 -6.12
N GLU A 208 16.42 4.86 -7.11
CA GLU A 208 15.17 5.63 -7.27
C GLU A 208 14.25 5.04 -8.34
N ASP A 209 14.60 3.90 -8.93
CA ASP A 209 13.70 3.23 -9.88
C ASP A 209 12.39 2.86 -9.17
N ILE A 210 11.27 3.27 -9.76
CA ILE A 210 9.94 3.03 -9.18
C ILE A 210 9.63 1.53 -9.10
N GLY A 211 10.16 0.72 -10.03
CA GLY A 211 10.00 -0.72 -10.05
C GLY A 211 10.75 -1.40 -8.91
N MET A 212 12.01 -1.03 -8.70
CA MET A 212 12.82 -1.53 -7.58
C MET A 212 12.23 -1.16 -6.22
N ASN A 213 11.80 0.08 -6.05
CA ASN A 213 11.14 0.52 -4.81
C ASN A 213 9.79 -0.20 -4.59
N THR A 214 9.00 -0.39 -5.65
CA THR A 214 7.76 -1.17 -5.58
C THR A 214 8.02 -2.63 -5.23
N HIS A 215 9.03 -3.25 -5.83
CA HIS A 215 9.42 -4.62 -5.53
C HIS A 215 9.75 -4.82 -4.05
N HIS A 216 10.53 -3.89 -3.47
CA HIS A 216 10.91 -3.95 -2.06
C HIS A 216 9.70 -3.82 -1.11
N VAL A 217 8.78 -2.89 -1.38
CA VAL A 217 7.57 -2.73 -0.55
C VAL A 217 6.58 -3.90 -0.72
N THR A 218 6.44 -4.46 -1.92
CA THR A 218 5.63 -5.66 -2.14
C THR A 218 6.17 -6.84 -1.33
N TRP A 219 7.49 -7.04 -1.32
CA TRP A 219 8.10 -8.08 -0.49
C TRP A 219 7.80 -7.88 1.00
N HIS A 220 7.88 -6.64 1.50
CA HIS A 220 7.53 -6.33 2.89
C HIS A 220 6.05 -6.54 3.23
N LEU A 221 5.15 -6.46 2.26
CA LEU A 221 3.73 -6.74 2.44
C LEU A 221 3.43 -8.24 2.37
N GLU A 222 4.13 -8.99 1.51
CA GLU A 222 4.03 -10.46 1.44
C GLU A 222 4.68 -11.15 2.64
N PHE A 223 5.76 -10.59 3.18
CA PHE A 223 6.48 -11.12 4.34
C PHE A 223 6.64 -10.05 5.44
N PRO A 224 5.55 -9.62 6.09
CA PRO A 224 5.64 -8.56 7.08
C PRO A 224 6.46 -8.98 8.29
N PHE A 225 7.33 -8.09 8.78
CA PHE A 225 8.20 -8.38 9.93
C PHE A 225 7.43 -8.55 11.25
N TRP A 226 6.18 -8.06 11.31
CA TRP A 226 5.30 -8.18 12.47
C TRP A 226 4.42 -9.44 12.41
N TRP A 227 4.48 -10.21 11.33
CA TRP A 227 3.60 -11.37 11.11
C TRP A 227 3.87 -12.48 12.10
N ASP A 228 2.84 -12.88 12.84
CA ASP A 228 2.89 -13.95 13.82
C ASP A 228 1.96 -15.10 13.43
N ASP A 229 2.53 -16.23 13.01
CA ASP A 229 1.73 -17.39 12.55
C ASP A 229 0.82 -17.97 13.65
N ALA A 230 1.05 -17.64 14.93
CA ALA A 230 0.18 -18.08 16.02
C ALA A 230 -1.14 -17.30 16.10
N HIS A 231 -1.18 -16.10 15.52
CA HIS A 231 -2.31 -15.17 15.62
C HIS A 231 -2.95 -14.87 14.26
N GLU A 232 -2.29 -15.26 13.16
CA GLU A 232 -2.76 -15.03 11.81
C GLU A 232 -3.42 -16.29 11.21
N ASN A 233 -4.39 -16.09 10.31
CA ASN A 233 -5.12 -17.17 9.65
C ASN A 233 -4.25 -18.01 8.69
N HIS A 234 -3.05 -17.54 8.34
CA HIS A 234 -2.13 -18.20 7.43
C HIS A 234 -0.71 -18.33 7.99
N HIS A 235 -0.11 -19.49 7.75
CA HIS A 235 1.28 -19.78 8.09
C HIS A 235 2.21 -19.47 6.90
N ILE A 236 3.08 -18.48 7.05
CA ILE A 236 4.09 -18.16 6.04
C ILE A 236 5.30 -19.09 6.23
N ASN A 237 5.52 -19.98 5.26
CA ASN A 237 6.61 -20.95 5.31
C ASN A 237 7.98 -20.31 5.02
N ARG A 238 9.04 -20.86 5.63
CA ARG A 238 10.46 -20.54 5.35
C ARG A 238 10.83 -19.05 5.48
N LYS A 239 10.14 -18.29 6.35
CA LYS A 239 10.36 -16.85 6.59
C LYS A 239 11.84 -16.44 6.64
N GLY A 240 12.63 -17.12 7.47
CA GLY A 240 14.05 -16.79 7.65
C GLY A 240 14.91 -17.06 6.41
N GLU A 241 14.59 -18.11 5.65
CA GLU A 241 15.28 -18.39 4.39
C GLU A 241 14.90 -17.38 3.30
N SER A 242 13.60 -17.07 3.16
CA SER A 242 13.11 -16.05 2.23
C SER A 242 13.70 -14.68 2.55
N PHE A 243 13.80 -14.32 3.83
CA PHE A 243 14.45 -13.10 4.28
C PHE A 243 15.90 -13.02 3.79
N PHE A 244 16.70 -14.06 4.07
CA PHE A 244 18.09 -14.10 3.65
C PHE A 244 18.21 -14.06 2.12
N TRP A 245 17.41 -14.86 1.43
CA TRP A 245 17.47 -14.98 -0.02
C TRP A 245 17.18 -13.64 -0.71
N VAL A 246 16.08 -12.96 -0.35
CA VAL A 246 15.70 -11.68 -0.99
C VAL A 246 16.76 -10.60 -0.75
N HIS A 247 17.21 -10.41 0.50
CA HIS A 247 18.21 -9.39 0.80
C HIS A 247 19.55 -9.71 0.13
N HIS A 248 19.99 -10.98 0.14
CA HIS A 248 21.21 -11.38 -0.55
C HIS A 248 21.12 -11.12 -2.05
N GLN A 249 20.00 -11.45 -2.71
CA GLN A 249 19.82 -11.18 -4.14
C GLN A 249 19.78 -9.68 -4.45
N LEU A 250 19.13 -8.86 -3.61
CA LEU A 250 19.09 -7.41 -3.78
C LEU A 250 20.48 -6.78 -3.60
N THR A 251 21.25 -7.19 -2.59
CA THR A 251 22.62 -6.71 -2.38
C THR A 251 23.52 -7.06 -3.55
N VAL A 252 23.54 -8.32 -3.99
CA VAL A 252 24.35 -8.75 -5.14
C VAL A 252 23.94 -8.01 -6.42
N ARG A 253 22.63 -7.77 -6.60
CA ARG A 253 22.11 -7.00 -7.73
C ARG A 253 22.57 -5.54 -7.70
N PHE A 254 22.60 -4.92 -6.52
CA PHE A 254 23.08 -3.57 -6.32
C PHE A 254 24.59 -3.47 -6.57
N ASP A 255 25.39 -4.41 -6.04
CA ASP A 255 26.84 -4.46 -6.30
C ASP A 255 27.14 -4.59 -7.81
N ALA A 256 26.34 -5.35 -8.56
CA ALA A 256 26.48 -5.41 -10.01
C ALA A 256 26.26 -4.05 -10.71
N GLU A 257 25.32 -3.22 -10.22
CA GLU A 257 25.16 -1.84 -10.70
C GLU A 257 26.35 -0.95 -10.33
N ARG A 258 26.86 -1.09 -9.10
CA ARG A 258 28.03 -0.35 -8.61
C ARG A 258 29.24 -0.61 -9.50
N LEU A 259 29.56 -1.87 -9.73
CA LEU A 259 30.67 -2.28 -10.61
C LEU A 259 30.51 -1.75 -12.04
N SER A 260 29.29 -1.76 -12.57
CA SER A 260 28.99 -1.21 -13.91
C SER A 260 29.16 0.31 -14.00
N ASN A 261 29.15 1.00 -12.86
CA ASN A 261 29.32 2.45 -12.74
C ASN A 261 30.67 2.88 -12.14
N TYR A 262 31.66 1.98 -12.16
CA TYR A 262 33.00 2.20 -11.62
C TYR A 262 32.97 2.61 -10.14
N LEU A 263 32.11 1.94 -9.37
CA LEU A 263 32.08 1.98 -7.91
C LEU A 263 32.48 0.60 -7.39
N ASP A 264 33.21 0.57 -6.28
CA ASP A 264 33.48 -0.66 -5.56
C ASP A 264 32.18 -1.21 -4.94
N PRO A 265 32.09 -2.51 -4.63
CA PRO A 265 30.97 -3.08 -3.87
C PRO A 265 30.70 -2.32 -2.56
N VAL A 266 29.51 -2.49 -1.99
CA VAL A 266 29.16 -1.80 -0.73
C VAL A 266 30.10 -2.22 0.40
N ASP A 267 30.69 -1.24 1.08
CA ASP A 267 31.50 -1.45 2.28
C ASP A 267 30.65 -1.73 3.53
N GLU A 268 31.28 -2.36 4.52
CA GLU A 268 30.65 -2.62 5.82
C GLU A 268 30.39 -1.30 6.57
N LEU A 269 29.25 -1.23 7.26
CA LEU A 269 28.96 -0.11 8.15
C LEU A 269 29.62 -0.34 9.52
N HIS A 270 30.50 0.57 9.92
CA HIS A 270 31.07 0.62 11.26
C HIS A 270 30.43 1.77 12.07
N TRP A 271 29.88 1.46 13.25
CA TRP A 271 29.15 2.43 14.07
C TRP A 271 30.03 3.55 14.64
N ASP A 272 31.31 3.26 14.86
CA ASP A 272 32.29 4.21 15.42
C ASP A 272 32.91 5.11 14.34
N ASP A 273 32.67 4.80 13.06
CA ASP A 273 33.23 5.52 11.93
C ASP A 273 32.30 6.63 11.44
N MET A 274 32.92 7.62 10.80
CA MET A 274 32.21 8.71 10.16
C MET A 274 31.58 8.23 8.84
N ILE A 275 30.29 8.49 8.66
CA ILE A 275 29.63 8.31 7.36
C ILE A 275 30.04 9.48 6.47
N HIS A 276 30.86 9.22 5.46
CA HIS A 276 31.32 10.24 4.53
C HIS A 276 30.21 10.69 3.58
N GLU A 277 29.38 9.77 3.12
CA GLU A 277 28.37 9.99 2.08
C GLU A 277 26.98 10.22 2.70
N GLY A 278 26.54 11.47 2.60
CA GLY A 278 25.20 11.89 2.94
C GLY A 278 24.16 11.44 1.92
N PHE A 279 22.90 11.68 2.26
CA PHE A 279 21.77 11.45 1.39
C PHE A 279 20.70 12.52 1.61
N ALA A 280 20.33 13.21 0.52
CA ALA A 280 19.23 14.14 0.48
C ALA A 280 18.13 13.52 -0.40
N PRO A 281 16.99 13.09 0.17
CA PRO A 281 16.00 12.33 -0.58
C PRO A 281 15.25 13.14 -1.64
N HIS A 282 15.22 14.48 -1.53
CA HIS A 282 14.38 15.37 -2.35
C HIS A 282 12.89 14.98 -2.36
N THR A 283 12.46 14.12 -1.43
CA THR A 283 11.09 13.63 -1.27
C THR A 283 10.33 14.49 -0.25
N MET A 284 9.01 14.57 -0.40
CA MET A 284 8.15 15.22 0.58
C MET A 284 6.94 14.36 0.94
N TYR A 285 6.54 14.39 2.20
CA TYR A 285 5.26 13.83 2.62
C TYR A 285 4.12 14.63 2.01
N LYS A 286 3.00 13.94 1.73
CA LYS A 286 1.73 14.62 1.41
C LYS A 286 1.35 15.61 2.51
N TYR A 287 1.53 15.19 3.77
CA TYR A 287 1.35 15.98 4.97
C TYR A 287 2.55 15.70 5.90
N GLY A 288 3.35 16.71 6.22
CA GLY A 288 4.56 16.54 7.05
C GLY A 288 5.81 17.25 6.55
N GLY A 289 5.78 17.85 5.35
CA GLY A 289 6.94 18.57 4.79
C GLY A 289 7.94 17.66 4.08
N TYR A 290 9.19 18.08 4.02
CA TYR A 290 10.26 17.34 3.36
C TYR A 290 10.78 16.21 4.23
N PHE A 291 11.26 15.14 3.59
CA PHE A 291 11.96 14.08 4.29
C PHE A 291 13.27 14.61 4.90
N PRO A 292 13.71 14.06 6.04
CA PRO A 292 14.98 14.45 6.63
C PRO A 292 16.14 14.06 5.71
N SER A 293 17.14 14.94 5.62
CA SER A 293 18.39 14.69 4.90
C SER A 293 19.51 14.36 5.88
N ARG A 294 20.39 13.43 5.50
CA ARG A 294 21.66 13.20 6.19
C ARG A 294 22.77 13.94 5.44
N PRO A 295 23.47 14.91 6.06
CA PRO A 295 24.60 15.56 5.40
C PRO A 295 25.80 14.61 5.27
N ASP A 296 26.78 15.01 4.47
CA ASP A 296 28.07 14.32 4.37
C ASP A 296 28.88 14.45 5.67
N ASN A 297 29.79 13.50 5.92
CA ASN A 297 30.75 13.50 7.04
C ASN A 297 30.10 13.59 8.42
N VAL A 298 29.23 12.62 8.72
CA VAL A 298 28.43 12.56 9.95
C VAL A 298 28.85 11.38 10.82
N ASN A 299 29.10 11.62 12.11
CA ASN A 299 29.33 10.55 13.08
C ASN A 299 28.01 9.91 13.50
N PHE A 300 27.93 8.58 13.39
CA PHE A 300 26.72 7.82 13.70
C PHE A 300 26.21 8.07 15.13
N GLU A 301 27.10 8.03 16.12
CA GLU A 301 26.74 8.17 17.54
C GLU A 301 26.13 9.53 17.91
N THR A 302 26.52 10.59 17.19
CA THR A 302 26.15 11.98 17.54
C THR A 302 25.03 12.54 16.68
N TRP A 303 24.66 11.83 15.61
CA TRP A 303 23.65 12.32 14.69
C TRP A 303 22.26 11.92 15.14
N THR A 304 21.44 12.93 15.42
CA THR A 304 20.02 12.75 15.65
C THR A 304 19.23 13.47 14.56
N ALA A 305 18.47 12.69 13.77
CA ALA A 305 17.54 13.19 12.77
C ALA A 305 16.23 13.62 13.44
N TRP A 306 16.22 14.76 14.13
CA TRP A 306 15.00 15.36 14.68
C TRP A 306 14.77 16.74 14.09
#